data_AF-A0A6I4XWV6-F1
#
_entry.id   AF-A0A6I4XWV6-F1
#
_cell.length_a   1.000
_cell.length_b   1.000
_cell.length_c   1.000
_cell.angle_alpha   90.00
_cell.angle_beta   90.00
_cell.angle_gamma   90.00
#
_symmetry.space_group_name_H-M   'P 1'
#
loop_
_entity.id
_entity.type
_entity.pdbx_description
1 polymer ?
#
loop_
_entity_poly.entity_id
_entity_poly.type
_entity_poly.pdbx_seq_one_letter_code
_entity_poly.pdbx_strand_id
1 'polypeptide(L)'
;GNEGDVLHSNKPTVTPPPVDPNITKDVEGQEHLDLTNRDQEFKWNVKTAFGNNETSTWTQASLVDNVNQLLDIQKVVVTDENGKDVTANGTVTQANNKVTFEMNKQADSYDYLSGHTYTMTITTTIKASATDEELAPYIE
;
A
#
# COMPACT_ATOMS: atom_id res chain seq x y z
N GLY A 1 27.47 47.16 -39.77
CA GLY A 1 26.69 47.52 -38.57
C GLY A 1 26.52 46.27 -37.77
N ASN A 2 26.77 46.32 -36.46
CA ASN A 2 26.78 45.16 -35.56
C ASN A 2 25.48 44.37 -35.65
N GLU A 3 25.62 43.05 -35.80
CA GLU A 3 24.55 42.08 -35.71
C GLU A 3 23.98 42.15 -34.29
N GLY A 4 22.67 42.40 -34.18
CA GLY A 4 22.00 42.63 -32.90
C GLY A 4 22.03 41.40 -32.00
N ASP A 5 22.28 41.61 -30.71
CA ASP A 5 22.17 40.59 -29.68
C ASP A 5 20.75 39.99 -29.64
N VAL A 6 20.66 38.67 -29.79
CA VAL A 6 19.41 37.93 -29.63
C VAL A 6 19.21 37.61 -28.15
N LEU A 7 18.16 38.18 -27.55
CA LEU A 7 17.78 37.88 -26.17
C LEU A 7 16.87 36.64 -26.12
N HIS A 8 17.28 35.62 -25.36
CA HIS A 8 16.48 34.42 -25.11
C HIS A 8 15.59 34.61 -23.87
N SER A 9 14.32 34.21 -23.97
CA SER A 9 13.40 34.16 -22.83
C SER A 9 13.75 33.03 -21.87
N ASN A 10 13.58 33.25 -20.57
CA ASN A 10 13.72 32.23 -19.54
C ASN A 10 12.54 31.24 -19.58
N LYS A 11 12.81 29.94 -19.40
CA LYS A 11 11.78 28.90 -19.28
C LYS A 11 11.09 29.02 -17.91
N PRO A 12 9.76 29.20 -17.83
CA PRO A 12 9.05 29.19 -16.55
C PRO A 12 8.98 27.78 -15.98
N THR A 13 8.95 27.67 -14.64
CA THR A 13 8.70 26.43 -13.91
C THR A 13 7.45 26.58 -13.04
N VAL A 14 6.80 25.45 -12.74
CA VAL A 14 5.66 25.37 -11.81
C VAL A 14 5.95 24.28 -10.79
N THR A 15 5.47 24.46 -9.56
CA THR A 15 5.48 23.44 -8.51
C THR A 15 4.03 23.18 -8.10
N PRO A 16 3.51 21.96 -8.28
CA PRO A 16 2.17 21.60 -7.81
C PRO A 16 2.03 21.79 -6.29
N PRO A 17 0.80 22.04 -5.78
CA PRO A 17 0.58 22.08 -4.34
C PRO A 17 0.84 20.70 -3.70
N PRO A 18 1.29 20.69 -2.43
CA PRO A 18 1.57 19.47 -1.69
C PRO A 18 0.29 18.67 -1.39
N VAL A 19 0.39 17.35 -1.41
CA VAL A 19 -0.62 16.36 -1.01
C VAL A 19 0.03 15.44 0.02
N ASP A 20 -0.60 15.33 1.18
CA ASP A 20 -0.12 14.50 2.28
C ASP A 20 -0.38 13.01 2.02
N PRO A 21 0.48 12.11 2.52
CA PRO A 21 0.23 10.68 2.46
C PRO A 21 -0.94 10.29 3.37
N ASN A 22 -1.67 9.25 2.97
CA ASN A 22 -2.79 8.68 3.75
C ASN A 22 -2.80 7.15 3.63
N ILE A 23 -3.27 6.47 4.68
CA ILE A 23 -3.44 5.02 4.72
C ILE A 23 -4.81 4.66 5.29
N THR A 24 -5.48 3.70 4.66
CA THR A 24 -6.81 3.21 5.07
C THR A 24 -6.86 1.70 5.00
N LYS A 25 -7.76 1.10 5.78
CA LYS A 25 -7.97 -0.36 5.80
C LYS A 25 -9.45 -0.68 5.70
N ASP A 26 -9.77 -1.68 4.89
CA ASP A 26 -11.10 -2.27 4.78
C ASP A 26 -11.00 -3.79 4.67
N VAL A 27 -12.11 -4.49 4.91
CA VAL A 27 -12.29 -5.90 4.56
C VAL A 27 -13.24 -5.95 3.36
N GLU A 28 -12.76 -6.37 2.19
CA GLU A 28 -13.56 -6.47 0.97
C GLU A 28 -14.38 -5.21 0.60
N GLY A 29 -13.87 -4.01 0.92
CA GLY A 29 -14.52 -2.73 0.65
C GLY A 29 -15.48 -2.23 1.73
N GLN A 30 -15.53 -2.90 2.89
CA GLN A 30 -16.43 -2.59 4.00
C GLN A 30 -15.67 -2.56 5.33
N GLU A 31 -16.27 -1.97 6.37
CA GLU A 31 -15.69 -1.91 7.72
C GLU A 31 -15.82 -3.25 8.46
N HIS A 32 -16.87 -4.01 8.16
CA HIS A 32 -17.17 -5.32 8.73
C HIS A 32 -17.58 -6.29 7.61
N LEU A 33 -17.28 -7.57 7.78
CA LEU A 33 -17.68 -8.63 6.86
C LEU A 33 -18.23 -9.81 7.66
N ASP A 34 -19.48 -10.17 7.38
CA ASP A 34 -20.06 -11.41 7.88
C ASP A 34 -19.55 -12.61 7.07
N LEU A 35 -18.92 -13.56 7.77
CA LEU A 35 -18.49 -14.82 7.17
C LEU A 35 -19.64 -15.83 7.15
N THR A 36 -19.76 -16.57 6.05
CA THR A 36 -20.76 -17.64 5.89
C THR A 36 -20.33 -18.95 6.57
N ASN A 37 -19.03 -19.17 6.70
CA ASN A 37 -18.43 -20.30 7.41
C ASN A 37 -17.00 -19.94 7.84
N ARG A 38 -16.41 -20.81 8.65
CA ARG A 38 -15.11 -20.57 9.30
C ARG A 38 -13.92 -20.67 8.34
N ASP A 39 -14.03 -21.51 7.32
CA ASP A 39 -13.02 -21.76 6.31
C ASP A 39 -13.07 -20.77 5.14
N GLN A 40 -14.05 -19.87 5.13
CA GLN A 40 -14.16 -18.81 4.14
C GLN A 40 -12.89 -17.94 4.14
N GLU A 41 -12.31 -17.79 2.96
CA GLU A 41 -11.30 -16.76 2.71
C GLU A 41 -11.94 -15.39 2.66
N PHE A 42 -11.26 -14.41 3.23
CA PHE A 42 -11.63 -13.00 3.12
C PHE A 42 -10.38 -12.14 2.98
N LYS A 43 -10.55 -10.95 2.42
CA LYS A 43 -9.44 -10.08 2.01
C LYS A 43 -9.43 -8.76 2.77
N TRP A 44 -8.32 -8.49 3.43
CA TRP A 44 -8.01 -7.17 3.95
C TRP A 44 -7.34 -6.34 2.88
N ASN A 45 -7.80 -5.10 2.68
CA ASN A 45 -7.15 -4.15 1.78
C ASN A 45 -6.53 -3.03 2.61
N VAL A 46 -5.21 -2.91 2.56
CA VAL A 46 -4.47 -1.77 3.12
C VAL A 46 -4.12 -0.85 1.95
N LYS A 47 -4.86 0.26 1.84
CA LYS A 47 -4.73 1.23 0.75
C LYS A 47 -3.91 2.42 1.19
N THR A 48 -2.89 2.76 0.43
CA THR A 48 -2.03 3.92 0.67
C THR A 48 -2.07 4.89 -0.50
N ALA A 49 -2.04 6.18 -0.19
CA ALA A 49 -1.65 7.24 -1.11
C ALA A 49 -0.35 7.83 -0.56
N PHE A 50 0.73 7.86 -1.35
CA PHE A 50 2.03 8.33 -0.86
C PHE A 50 2.17 9.86 -0.83
N GLY A 51 1.14 10.59 -1.26
CA GLY A 51 1.23 12.04 -1.44
C GLY A 51 2.13 12.40 -2.61
N ASN A 52 2.44 13.68 -2.79
CA ASN A 52 3.27 14.15 -3.92
C ASN A 52 4.55 14.90 -3.50
N ASN A 53 4.86 14.91 -2.20
CA ASN A 53 6.01 15.62 -1.66
C ASN A 53 7.23 14.71 -1.51
N GLU A 54 8.30 15.05 -2.24
CA GLU A 54 9.68 14.68 -1.93
C GLU A 54 9.95 13.16 -1.78
N THR A 55 9.17 12.30 -2.44
CA THR A 55 9.40 10.85 -2.44
C THR A 55 10.80 10.49 -2.98
N SER A 56 11.39 11.32 -3.85
CA SER A 56 12.80 11.23 -4.27
C SER A 56 13.79 11.13 -3.13
N THR A 57 13.49 11.81 -2.01
CA THR A 57 14.39 11.90 -0.85
C THR A 57 14.22 10.75 0.13
N TRP A 58 13.20 9.92 -0.06
CA TRP A 58 12.90 8.84 0.88
C TRP A 58 13.99 7.78 0.86
N THR A 59 14.33 7.31 2.05
CA THR A 59 15.29 6.21 2.25
C THR A 59 14.59 4.86 2.30
N GLN A 60 13.30 4.84 2.65
CA GLN A 60 12.48 3.64 2.77
C GLN A 60 11.01 3.96 2.45
N ALA A 61 10.31 2.99 1.85
CA ALA A 61 8.86 2.98 1.70
C ALA A 61 8.34 1.57 1.99
N SER A 62 7.40 1.43 2.93
CA SER A 62 6.82 0.13 3.28
C SER A 62 5.36 0.21 3.68
N LEU A 63 4.64 -0.88 3.43
CA LEU A 63 3.30 -1.14 3.96
C LEU A 63 3.40 -2.23 5.01
N VAL A 64 2.83 -1.97 6.18
CA VAL A 64 2.97 -2.85 7.34
C VAL A 64 1.60 -3.06 7.96
N ASP A 65 1.21 -4.32 8.14
CA ASP A 65 -0.03 -4.69 8.82
C ASP A 65 0.23 -5.78 9.85
N ASN A 66 -0.35 -5.62 11.04
CA ASN A 66 -0.39 -6.67 12.06
C ASN A 66 -1.71 -7.41 11.91
N VAL A 67 -1.65 -8.59 11.31
CA VAL A 67 -2.80 -9.47 11.14
C VAL A 67 -3.10 -10.12 12.48
N ASN A 68 -4.39 -10.30 12.78
CA ASN A 68 -4.83 -10.95 14.01
C ASN A 68 -4.20 -12.35 14.14
N GLN A 69 -3.78 -12.73 15.36
CA GLN A 69 -3.15 -14.01 15.66
C GLN A 69 -4.08 -15.21 15.43
N LEU A 70 -5.40 -15.00 15.38
CA LEU A 70 -6.40 -16.02 15.10
C LEU A 70 -6.59 -16.31 13.61
N LEU A 71 -5.89 -15.59 12.73
CA LEU A 71 -6.01 -15.73 11.28
C LEU A 71 -4.74 -16.36 10.69
N ASP A 72 -4.93 -17.21 9.68
CA ASP A 72 -3.86 -17.68 8.81
C ASP A 72 -3.78 -16.78 7.58
N ILE A 73 -2.56 -16.34 7.24
CA ILE A 73 -2.30 -15.56 6.03
C ILE A 73 -2.08 -16.54 4.88
N GLN A 74 -2.97 -16.51 3.90
CA GLN A 74 -2.92 -17.39 2.73
C GLN A 74 -2.09 -16.77 1.60
N LYS A 75 -2.26 -15.46 1.39
CA LYS A 75 -1.63 -14.74 0.28
C LYS A 75 -1.50 -13.26 0.58
N VAL A 76 -0.45 -12.64 0.04
CA VAL A 76 -0.27 -11.20 0.01
C VAL A 76 -0.02 -10.77 -1.44
N VAL A 77 -0.75 -9.78 -1.91
CA VAL A 77 -0.59 -9.17 -3.24
C VAL A 77 -0.60 -7.66 -3.09
N VAL A 78 0.23 -6.96 -3.86
CA VAL A 78 0.21 -5.50 -3.93
C VAL A 78 -0.17 -5.07 -5.34
N THR A 79 -1.15 -4.18 -5.45
CA THR A 79 -1.62 -3.63 -6.73
C THR A 79 -1.46 -2.10 -6.77
N ASP A 80 -1.27 -1.56 -7.98
CA ASP A 80 -1.32 -0.12 -8.23
C ASP A 80 -2.76 0.40 -8.39
N GLU A 81 -2.95 1.70 -8.66
CA GLU A 81 -4.27 2.31 -8.82
C GLU A 81 -5.10 1.73 -9.98
N ASN A 82 -4.47 1.03 -10.92
CA ASN A 82 -5.12 0.39 -12.05
C ASN A 82 -5.45 -1.08 -11.77
N GLY A 83 -5.16 -1.57 -10.56
CA GLY A 83 -5.34 -2.96 -10.17
C GLY A 83 -4.28 -3.91 -10.74
N LYS A 84 -3.17 -3.40 -11.30
CA LYS A 84 -2.09 -4.24 -11.80
C LYS A 84 -1.27 -4.77 -10.63
N ASP A 85 -0.98 -6.07 -10.64
CA ASP A 85 -0.08 -6.69 -9.66
C ASP A 85 1.35 -6.14 -9.82
N VAL A 86 1.82 -5.49 -8.77
CA VAL A 86 3.15 -4.90 -8.63
C VAL A 86 3.89 -5.49 -7.42
N THR A 87 3.49 -6.65 -6.93
CA THR A 87 4.13 -7.34 -5.80
C THR A 87 5.63 -7.57 -6.06
N ALA A 88 6.03 -7.77 -7.32
CA ALA A 88 7.43 -7.92 -7.71
C ALA A 88 8.27 -6.63 -7.55
N ASN A 89 7.64 -5.46 -7.36
CA ASN A 89 8.33 -4.19 -7.14
C ASN A 89 8.78 -3.99 -5.68
N GLY A 90 8.69 -5.02 -4.85
CA GLY A 90 9.13 -4.98 -3.46
C GLY A 90 9.41 -6.37 -2.92
N THR A 91 9.57 -6.44 -1.60
CA THR A 91 9.81 -7.67 -0.86
C THR A 91 8.69 -7.86 0.16
N VAL A 92 7.97 -8.97 0.07
CA VAL A 92 6.98 -9.38 1.08
C VAL A 92 7.69 -10.21 2.15
N THR A 93 7.54 -9.80 3.42
CA THR A 93 7.97 -10.56 4.59
C THR A 93 6.77 -10.84 5.49
N GLN A 94 6.67 -12.07 5.98
CA GLN A 94 5.63 -12.49 6.92
C GLN A 94 6.29 -13.12 8.14
N ALA A 95 6.12 -12.51 9.31
CA ALA A 95 6.67 -13.02 10.56
C ALA A 95 5.77 -12.64 11.73
N ASN A 96 5.47 -13.58 12.63
CA ASN A 96 4.63 -13.34 13.82
C ASN A 96 3.25 -12.72 13.50
N ASN A 97 2.59 -13.17 12.42
CA ASN A 97 1.35 -12.60 11.86
C ASN A 97 1.46 -11.11 11.48
N LYS A 98 2.67 -10.59 11.29
CA LYS A 98 2.92 -9.27 10.71
C LYS A 98 3.32 -9.44 9.25
N VAL A 99 2.64 -8.71 8.38
CA VAL A 99 2.98 -8.58 6.96
C VAL A 99 3.70 -7.25 6.75
N THR A 100 4.86 -7.31 6.11
CA THR A 100 5.59 -6.14 5.64
C THR A 100 5.79 -6.28 4.14
N PHE A 101 5.39 -5.27 3.38
CA PHE A 101 5.82 -5.08 2.01
C PHE A 101 6.77 -3.91 1.93
N GLU A 102 8.05 -4.17 1.71
CA GLU A 102 9.06 -3.14 1.50
C GLU A 102 9.21 -2.87 0.00
N MET A 103 8.94 -1.64 -0.42
CA MET A 103 9.02 -1.25 -1.82
C MET A 103 10.48 -1.06 -2.23
N ASN A 104 10.83 -1.53 -3.43
CA ASN A 104 12.16 -1.30 -3.99
C ASN A 104 12.25 0.11 -4.58
N LYS A 105 13.46 0.65 -4.60
CA LYS A 105 13.76 1.82 -5.43
C LYS A 105 13.66 1.46 -6.91
N GLN A 106 13.19 2.41 -7.71
CA GLN A 106 13.28 2.36 -9.17
C GLN A 106 14.18 3.51 -9.61
N ALA A 107 15.20 3.21 -10.42
CA ALA A 107 16.24 4.19 -10.77
C ALA A 107 16.82 4.91 -9.52
N ASP A 108 17.11 4.14 -8.47
CA ASP A 108 17.64 4.61 -7.18
C ASP A 108 16.77 5.61 -6.40
N SER A 109 15.48 5.75 -6.78
CA SER A 109 14.52 6.69 -6.20
C SER A 109 13.16 6.03 -5.88
N TYR A 110 12.34 6.71 -5.07
CA TYR A 110 10.92 6.40 -4.88
C TYR A 110 9.99 7.40 -5.59
N ASP A 111 10.50 8.19 -6.55
CA ASP A 111 9.69 9.17 -7.31
C ASP A 111 8.45 8.59 -7.97
N TYR A 112 8.50 7.33 -8.37
CA TYR A 112 7.36 6.62 -8.97
C TYR A 112 6.17 6.42 -8.00
N LEU A 113 6.35 6.67 -6.71
CA LEU A 113 5.27 6.63 -5.71
C LEU A 113 4.51 7.96 -5.65
N SER A 114 5.12 9.06 -6.07
CA SER A 114 4.55 10.42 -5.96
C SER A 114 3.24 10.52 -6.74
N GLY A 115 2.16 10.87 -6.04
CA GLY A 115 0.83 11.03 -6.59
C GLY A 115 0.10 9.72 -6.91
N HIS A 116 0.68 8.55 -6.59
CA HIS A 116 0.11 7.25 -6.87
C HIS A 116 -0.47 6.57 -5.61
N THR A 117 -1.36 5.62 -5.84
CA THR A 117 -1.99 4.82 -4.77
C THR A 117 -1.68 3.35 -4.96
N TYR A 118 -1.52 2.64 -3.86
CA TYR A 118 -1.23 1.22 -3.86
C TYR A 118 -2.13 0.50 -2.85
N THR A 119 -2.52 -0.72 -3.17
CA THR A 119 -3.32 -1.57 -2.28
C THR A 119 -2.57 -2.85 -1.99
N MET A 120 -2.22 -3.07 -0.71
CA MET A 120 -1.77 -4.38 -0.22
C MET A 120 -2.99 -5.18 0.21
N THR A 121 -3.30 -6.24 -0.54
CA THR A 121 -4.36 -7.19 -0.24
C THR A 121 -3.78 -8.40 0.50
N ILE A 122 -4.27 -8.65 1.71
CA ILE A 122 -3.90 -9.81 2.54
C ILE A 122 -5.12 -10.75 2.57
N THR A 123 -5.01 -11.90 1.91
CA THR A 123 -6.02 -12.95 1.97
C THR A 123 -5.80 -13.78 3.22
N THR A 124 -6.84 -13.92 4.04
CA THR A 124 -6.80 -14.67 5.29
C THR A 124 -7.93 -15.69 5.41
N THR A 125 -7.73 -16.70 6.25
CA THR A 125 -8.80 -17.56 6.80
C THR A 125 -8.72 -17.54 8.33
N ILE A 126 -9.79 -17.96 9.01
CA ILE A 126 -9.71 -18.24 10.45
C ILE A 126 -8.86 -19.48 10.66
N LYS A 127 -7.93 -19.44 11.63
CA LYS A 127 -7.14 -20.61 12.05
C LYS A 127 -8.07 -21.75 12.45
N ALA A 128 -7.77 -22.95 11.97
CA ALA A 128 -8.48 -24.16 12.39
C ALA A 128 -8.37 -24.39 13.91
N SER A 129 -7.32 -23.89 14.56
CA SER A 129 -7.08 -24.00 16.00
C SER A 129 -7.73 -22.92 16.86
N ALA A 130 -8.26 -21.83 16.27
CA ALA A 130 -8.91 -20.80 17.06
C ALA A 130 -10.14 -21.39 17.75
N THR A 131 -10.56 -20.83 18.87
CA THR A 131 -11.76 -21.26 19.59
C THR A 131 -12.87 -20.24 19.44
N ASP A 132 -14.12 -20.66 19.69
CA ASP A 132 -15.26 -19.75 19.65
C ASP A 132 -15.14 -18.67 20.74
N GLU A 133 -14.50 -18.99 21.87
CA GLU A 133 -14.20 -18.03 22.94
C GLU A 133 -13.19 -16.95 22.50
N GLU A 134 -12.14 -17.34 21.77
CA GLU A 134 -11.18 -16.38 21.21
C GLU A 134 -11.78 -15.51 20.11
N LEU A 135 -12.76 -16.02 19.36
CA LEU A 135 -13.46 -15.29 18.31
C LEU A 135 -14.57 -14.37 18.82
N ALA A 136 -15.13 -14.65 20.00
CA ALA A 136 -16.27 -13.91 20.56
C ALA A 136 -16.14 -12.37 20.53
N PRO A 137 -14.96 -11.75 20.76
CA PRO A 137 -14.81 -10.30 20.68
C PRO A 137 -14.94 -9.69 19.28
N TYR A 138 -14.90 -10.51 18.22
CA TYR A 138 -14.94 -10.08 16.81
C TYR A 138 -16.26 -10.41 16.12
N ILE A 139 -17.24 -10.91 16.88
CA ILE A 139 -18.60 -11.18 16.41
C ILE A 139 -19.49 -10.08 17.00
N GLU A 140 -20.20 -9.36 16.12
CA GLU A 140 -21.19 -8.35 16.53
C GLU A 140 -22.54 -8.98 16.95
#